data_AF-A0AAU9N3W5-F1
#
_entry.id   AF-A0AAU9N3W5-F1
#
_cell.length_a   1.000
_cell.length_b   1.000
_cell.length_c   1.000
_cell.angle_alpha   90.00
_cell.angle_beta   90.00
_cell.angle_gamma   90.00
#
_symmetry.space_group_name_H-M   'P 1'
#
loop_
_entity.id
_entity.type
_entity.pdbx_description
1 polymer ?
#
loop_
_entity_poly.entity_id
_entity_poly.type
_entity_poly.pdbx_seq_one_letter_code
_entity_poly.pdbx_strand_id
1 'polypeptide(L)'
;MDQPVHNQDQEYITIEDDEITKPDSDSESNIKVAVPSYWQSGIFRNNNQLMLRRVEKGTSEYVNVARSFINGMRNFENHVDVVAIHRKNYKWSVMDEARVEAFRRFATAVANRNGGDPNIRFGWYGGFREEIRDILCYGFRRLENSSSSYGRGVYFSPVNNSNASQKSIIADSDGVMHVLLCRLILGKLEPIPFGSQIDQPTSAEFNSGVDDLLSPKRYIIWEPYMNTFVLPLFIVAFKANSLIGVRKERWHAMMKILMKNFPKYLSSSKMAYIKKQHDDLYVKFSD
;
A
#
# COMPACT_ATOMS: atom_id res chain seq x y z
N MET A 1 -23.72 -9.44 -28.89
CA MET A 1 -23.05 -10.66 -28.42
C MET A 1 -21.78 -10.18 -27.75
N ASP A 2 -21.89 -9.86 -26.46
CA ASP A 2 -20.76 -9.31 -25.70
C ASP A 2 -19.94 -10.47 -25.17
N GLN A 3 -18.73 -10.62 -25.70
CA GLN A 3 -17.75 -11.52 -25.11
C GLN A 3 -17.29 -10.94 -23.76
N PRO A 4 -17.23 -11.75 -22.69
CA PRO A 4 -16.59 -11.30 -21.46
C PRO A 4 -15.09 -11.16 -21.74
N VAL A 5 -14.55 -9.96 -21.55
CA VAL A 5 -13.11 -9.71 -21.54
C VAL A 5 -12.53 -10.47 -20.35
N HIS A 6 -12.01 -11.65 -20.63
CA HIS A 6 -11.24 -12.45 -19.70
C HIS A 6 -9.92 -11.71 -19.45
N ASN A 7 -9.79 -11.10 -18.28
CA ASN A 7 -8.63 -10.32 -17.89
C ASN A 7 -7.49 -11.29 -17.51
N GLN A 8 -6.72 -11.72 -18.50
CA GLN A 8 -5.60 -12.68 -18.39
C GLN A 8 -4.44 -12.20 -17.49
N ASP A 9 -4.45 -10.95 -17.04
CA ASP A 9 -3.30 -10.32 -16.38
C ASP A 9 -3.22 -10.51 -14.84
N GLN A 10 -4.18 -11.20 -14.22
CA GLN A 10 -4.15 -11.53 -12.79
C GLN A 10 -3.63 -12.94 -12.48
N GLU A 11 -3.34 -13.74 -13.51
CA GLU A 11 -3.03 -15.17 -13.42
C GLU A 11 -1.72 -15.47 -12.65
N TYR A 12 -0.93 -14.45 -12.32
CA TYR A 12 0.39 -14.60 -11.70
C TYR A 12 0.44 -14.46 -10.17
N ILE A 13 -0.64 -14.00 -9.51
CA ILE A 13 -0.69 -13.98 -8.04
C ILE A 13 -1.55 -15.14 -7.55
N THR A 14 -0.99 -16.35 -7.63
CA THR A 14 -1.49 -17.49 -6.88
C THR A 14 -0.95 -17.37 -5.46
N ILE A 15 -1.72 -16.69 -4.59
CA ILE A 15 -1.57 -16.86 -3.15
C ILE A 15 -2.58 -17.95 -2.83
N GLU A 16 -2.11 -19.08 -2.31
CA GLU A 16 -3.00 -20.13 -1.80
C GLU A 16 -4.00 -19.47 -0.86
N ASP A 17 -5.29 -19.53 -1.22
CA ASP A 17 -6.37 -19.26 -0.28
C ASP A 17 -6.24 -20.37 0.76
N ASP A 18 -5.45 -20.13 1.82
CA ASP A 18 -5.39 -21.03 2.96
C ASP A 18 -6.83 -21.23 3.43
N GLU A 19 -7.41 -22.37 3.07
CA GLU A 19 -8.53 -22.93 3.78
C GLU A 19 -8.10 -22.93 5.25
N ILE A 20 -8.88 -22.26 6.09
CA ILE A 20 -8.53 -22.02 7.50
C ILE A 20 -8.70 -23.36 8.25
N THR A 21 -7.75 -24.26 8.06
CA THR A 21 -7.55 -25.40 8.94
C THR A 21 -6.67 -24.94 10.11
N LYS A 22 -6.98 -25.51 11.28
CA LYS A 22 -6.32 -25.23 12.56
C LYS A 22 -4.87 -25.74 12.49
N PRO A 23 -3.89 -25.06 13.09
CA PRO A 23 -2.51 -25.55 13.08
C PRO A 23 -2.38 -26.70 14.07
N ASP A 24 -1.91 -27.85 13.58
CA ASP A 24 -1.21 -28.82 14.41
C ASP A 24 0.18 -28.27 14.73
N SER A 25 0.56 -28.46 16.00
CA SER A 25 1.80 -28.02 16.62
C SER A 25 2.99 -28.76 16.03
N ASP A 26 3.96 -28.05 15.47
CA ASP A 26 5.31 -28.59 15.32
C ASP A 26 6.41 -27.55 15.54
N SER A 27 7.51 -28.07 16.08
CA SER A 27 8.56 -27.36 16.80
C SER A 27 9.65 -26.86 15.85
N GLU A 28 9.96 -25.55 15.87
CA GLU A 28 11.04 -24.98 15.04
C GLU A 28 12.43 -25.22 15.67
N SER A 29 13.35 -25.75 14.86
CA SER A 29 14.77 -25.83 15.17
C SER A 29 15.50 -24.58 14.67
N ASN A 30 16.33 -24.00 15.55
CA ASN A 30 17.01 -22.71 15.35
C ASN A 30 18.27 -22.84 14.48
N ILE A 31 18.29 -22.19 13.31
CA ILE A 31 19.53 -21.82 12.61
C ILE A 31 19.61 -20.29 12.52
N LYS A 32 20.56 -19.69 13.26
CA LYS A 32 20.77 -18.24 13.31
C LYS A 32 21.53 -17.76 12.08
N VAL A 33 20.80 -17.34 11.05
CA VAL A 33 21.36 -16.53 9.96
C VAL A 33 21.45 -15.07 10.44
N ALA A 34 22.61 -14.43 10.27
CA ALA A 34 22.88 -13.08 10.75
C ALA A 34 21.99 -12.05 10.02
N VAL A 35 21.10 -11.40 10.78
CA VAL A 35 20.18 -10.39 10.28
C VAL A 35 20.89 -9.02 10.29
N PRO A 36 20.92 -8.27 9.16
CA PRO A 36 21.53 -6.93 9.10
C PRO A 36 21.00 -5.97 10.17
N SER A 37 21.86 -5.07 10.68
CA SER A 37 21.62 -4.18 11.83
C SER A 37 20.40 -3.26 11.69
N TYR A 38 20.01 -2.86 10.47
CA TYR A 38 18.77 -2.13 10.18
C TYR A 38 17.51 -2.83 10.74
N TRP A 39 17.51 -4.16 10.77
CA TRP A 39 16.38 -4.95 11.26
C TRP A 39 16.31 -5.04 12.78
N GLN A 40 17.27 -4.45 13.48
CA GLN A 40 17.30 -4.44 14.93
C GLN A 40 16.51 -3.27 15.53
N SER A 41 16.26 -2.22 14.74
CA SER A 41 15.55 -1.01 15.14
C SER A 41 14.17 -0.89 14.47
N GLY A 42 13.10 -1.16 15.21
CA GLY A 42 12.04 -0.15 15.28
C GLY A 42 10.58 -0.61 15.24
N ILE A 43 10.08 -1.15 14.13
CA ILE A 43 8.60 -1.21 13.92
C ILE A 43 8.04 -2.61 13.71
N PHE A 44 8.74 -3.49 13.00
CA PHE A 44 8.23 -4.84 12.68
C PHE A 44 8.82 -5.95 13.55
N ARG A 45 9.79 -5.62 14.42
CA ARG A 45 10.63 -6.61 15.11
C ARG A 45 9.94 -7.28 16.30
N ASN A 46 8.95 -6.66 16.94
CA ASN A 46 8.37 -7.20 18.20
C ASN A 46 7.04 -6.51 18.61
N ASN A 47 6.13 -6.24 17.68
CA ASN A 47 4.79 -5.80 18.06
C ASN A 47 3.82 -6.97 17.92
N ASN A 48 3.52 -7.62 19.04
CA ASN A 48 2.39 -8.55 19.17
C ASN A 48 1.05 -7.95 18.70
N GLN A 49 1.02 -6.64 18.47
CA GLN A 49 -0.13 -5.89 17.99
C GLN A 49 -0.31 -5.92 16.46
N LEU A 50 0.75 -6.06 15.66
CA LEU A 50 0.65 -6.06 14.17
C LEU A 50 0.59 -7.47 13.59
N MET A 51 1.22 -8.44 14.27
CA MET A 51 1.19 -9.86 13.91
C MET A 51 1.56 -10.11 12.45
N LEU A 52 2.76 -9.67 12.14
CA LEU A 52 3.36 -9.81 10.82
C LEU A 52 4.31 -11.01 10.84
N ARG A 53 4.08 -11.95 9.93
CA ARG A 53 5.01 -13.04 9.65
C ARG A 53 5.94 -12.60 8.53
N ARG A 54 7.25 -12.61 8.76
CA ARG A 54 8.21 -12.43 7.67
C ARG A 54 8.08 -13.60 6.70
N VAL A 55 7.93 -13.29 5.42
CA VAL A 55 7.89 -14.32 4.37
C VAL A 55 9.32 -14.68 4.02
N GLU A 56 9.65 -15.97 4.09
CA GLU A 56 10.99 -16.46 3.79
C GLU A 56 11.33 -16.29 2.31
N LYS A 57 12.54 -15.79 2.03
CA LYS A 57 13.02 -15.54 0.67
C LYS A 57 13.14 -16.87 -0.08
N GLY A 58 12.52 -16.96 -1.25
CA GLY A 58 12.54 -18.16 -2.10
C GLY A 58 11.28 -19.01 -2.01
N THR A 59 10.41 -18.79 -1.01
CA THR A 59 9.07 -19.40 -0.98
C THR A 59 8.22 -18.92 -2.16
N SER A 60 7.25 -19.72 -2.60
CA SER A 60 6.30 -19.34 -3.66
C SER A 60 5.58 -18.03 -3.34
N GLU A 61 5.13 -17.87 -2.09
CA GLU A 61 4.50 -16.65 -1.58
C GLU A 61 5.42 -15.43 -1.75
N TYR A 62 6.69 -15.53 -1.34
CA TYR A 62 7.66 -14.45 -1.52
C TYR A 62 7.85 -14.12 -3.01
N VAL A 63 8.09 -15.15 -3.83
CA VAL A 63 8.38 -15.00 -5.26
C VAL A 63 7.21 -14.35 -5.99
N ASN A 64 5.98 -14.76 -5.71
CA ASN A 64 4.78 -14.24 -6.37
C ASN A 64 4.52 -12.78 -6.00
N VAL A 65 4.61 -12.43 -4.71
CA VAL A 65 4.41 -11.05 -4.25
C VAL A 65 5.54 -10.13 -4.75
N ALA A 66 6.80 -10.58 -4.67
CA ALA A 66 7.95 -9.81 -5.16
C ALA A 66 7.86 -9.58 -6.66
N ARG A 67 7.59 -10.63 -7.45
CA ARG A 67 7.46 -10.55 -8.91
C ARG A 67 6.33 -9.61 -9.31
N SER A 68 5.16 -9.74 -8.69
CA SER A 68 4.02 -8.84 -8.93
C SER A 68 4.39 -7.39 -8.66
N PHE A 69 5.05 -7.11 -7.53
CA PHE A 69 5.48 -5.77 -7.19
C PHE A 69 6.48 -5.20 -8.20
N ILE A 70 7.52 -5.97 -8.52
CA ILE A 70 8.59 -5.58 -9.45
C ILE A 70 8.03 -5.33 -10.85
N ASN A 71 7.22 -6.25 -11.40
CA ASN A 71 6.60 -6.08 -12.72
C ASN A 71 5.67 -4.87 -12.77
N GLY A 72 4.97 -4.58 -11.67
CA GLY A 72 4.15 -3.37 -11.57
C GLY A 72 4.96 -2.06 -11.61
N MET A 73 6.26 -2.11 -11.31
CA MET A 73 7.14 -0.93 -11.33
C MET A 73 7.60 -0.57 -12.74
N ARG A 74 7.39 -1.45 -13.74
CA ARG A 74 7.68 -1.24 -15.16
C ARG A 74 9.13 -0.75 -15.38
N ASN A 75 9.30 0.48 -15.85
CA ASN A 75 10.58 1.09 -16.22
C ASN A 75 11.62 1.19 -15.08
N PHE A 76 11.25 0.83 -13.85
CA PHE A 76 12.15 0.84 -12.69
C PHE A 76 12.54 -0.55 -12.19
N GLU A 77 12.15 -1.63 -12.87
CA GLU A 77 12.42 -3.02 -12.47
C GLU A 77 13.89 -3.26 -12.07
N ASN A 78 14.84 -2.79 -12.89
CA ASN A 78 16.28 -2.96 -12.65
C ASN A 78 16.86 -2.07 -11.53
N HIS A 79 16.03 -1.25 -10.90
CA HIS A 79 16.43 -0.31 -9.87
C HIS A 79 15.76 -0.57 -8.54
N VAL A 80 14.92 -1.59 -8.42
CA VAL A 80 14.19 -1.94 -7.21
C VAL A 80 14.85 -3.14 -6.54
N ASP A 81 15.25 -2.96 -5.28
CA ASP A 81 15.70 -4.03 -4.41
C ASP A 81 14.63 -4.31 -3.36
N VAL A 82 14.03 -5.50 -3.41
CA VAL A 82 13.05 -5.94 -2.40
C VAL A 82 13.80 -6.40 -1.16
N VAL A 83 13.64 -5.62 -0.10
CA VAL A 83 14.38 -5.74 1.15
C VAL A 83 13.72 -6.75 2.09
N ALA A 84 12.39 -6.74 2.17
CA ALA A 84 11.62 -7.76 2.89
C ALA A 84 10.14 -7.78 2.45
N ILE A 85 9.51 -8.94 2.66
CA ILE A 85 8.06 -9.10 2.54
C ILE A 85 7.52 -9.62 3.87
N HIS A 86 6.45 -9.02 4.36
CA HIS A 86 5.75 -9.43 5.57
C HIS A 86 4.29 -9.71 5.25
N ARG A 87 3.77 -10.83 5.74
CA ARG A 87 2.35 -11.20 5.65
C ARG A 87 1.63 -10.84 6.93
N LYS A 88 0.43 -10.27 6.84
CA LYS A 88 -0.46 -10.09 7.98
C LYS A 88 -1.05 -11.44 8.38
N ASN A 89 -0.88 -11.81 9.65
CA ASN A 89 -1.55 -12.96 10.25
C ASN A 89 -2.90 -12.50 10.82
N TYR A 90 -4.00 -13.03 10.29
CA TYR A 90 -5.35 -12.74 10.77
C TYR A 90 -5.92 -13.78 11.75
N LYS A 91 -5.17 -14.84 12.08
CA LYS A 91 -5.61 -15.88 13.03
C LYS A 91 -5.21 -15.57 14.49
N TRP A 92 -4.75 -14.35 14.76
CA TRP A 92 -4.16 -14.02 16.06
C TRP A 92 -5.14 -13.47 17.09
N SER A 93 -6.14 -12.70 16.65
CA SER A 93 -7.09 -12.05 17.54
C SER A 93 -8.51 -12.14 17.03
N VAL A 94 -9.47 -12.09 17.95
CA VAL A 94 -10.91 -12.00 17.60
C VAL A 94 -11.18 -10.80 16.69
N MET A 95 -10.43 -9.70 16.86
CA MET A 95 -10.55 -8.51 16.01
C MET A 95 -10.04 -8.75 14.58
N ASP A 96 -8.97 -9.53 14.43
CA ASP A 96 -8.45 -9.92 13.12
C ASP A 96 -9.42 -10.85 12.39
N GLU A 97 -9.95 -11.86 13.10
CA GLU A 97 -10.97 -12.76 12.57
C GLU A 97 -12.23 -11.98 12.16
N ALA A 98 -12.68 -11.04 12.99
CA ALA A 98 -13.81 -10.17 12.69
C ALA A 98 -13.56 -9.30 11.44
N ARG A 99 -12.32 -8.81 11.22
CA ARG A 99 -11.97 -8.05 10.01
C ARG A 99 -12.07 -8.91 8.76
N VAL A 100 -11.56 -10.14 8.80
CA VAL A 100 -11.68 -11.09 7.69
C VAL A 100 -13.13 -11.47 7.43
N GLU A 101 -13.90 -11.72 8.50
CA GLU A 101 -15.31 -12.06 8.39
C GLU A 101 -16.14 -10.91 7.83
N ALA A 102 -15.88 -9.67 8.26
CA ALA A 102 -16.52 -8.49 7.68
C ALA A 102 -16.24 -8.40 6.18
N PHE A 103 -14.97 -8.54 5.76
CA PHE A 103 -14.61 -8.56 4.34
C PHE A 103 -15.38 -9.65 3.57
N ARG A 104 -15.42 -10.89 4.09
CA ARG A 104 -16.17 -11.99 3.46
C ARG A 104 -17.66 -11.71 3.33
N ARG A 105 -18.29 -11.18 4.37
CA ARG A 105 -19.72 -10.84 4.33
C ARG A 105 -20.03 -9.78 3.28
N PHE A 106 -19.20 -8.76 3.18
CA PHE A 106 -19.36 -7.74 2.15
C PHE A 106 -19.08 -8.28 0.75
N ALA A 107 -18.10 -9.18 0.58
CA ALA A 107 -17.88 -9.87 -0.70
C ALA A 107 -19.14 -10.64 -1.11
N THR A 108 -19.70 -11.47 -0.23
CA THR A 108 -20.93 -12.21 -0.51
C THR A 108 -22.10 -11.28 -0.85
N ALA A 109 -22.25 -10.18 -0.11
CA ALA A 109 -23.31 -9.21 -0.38
C ALA A 109 -23.16 -8.53 -1.76
N VAL A 110 -21.93 -8.16 -2.16
CA VAL A 110 -21.65 -7.58 -3.48
C VAL A 110 -21.87 -8.61 -4.58
N ALA A 111 -21.41 -9.85 -4.39
CA ALA A 111 -21.63 -10.96 -5.33
C ALA A 111 -23.13 -11.17 -5.60
N ASN A 112 -23.94 -11.24 -4.54
CA ASN A 112 -25.38 -11.42 -4.62
C ASN A 112 -26.08 -10.28 -5.40
N ARG A 113 -25.55 -9.06 -5.34
CA ARG A 113 -26.10 -7.90 -6.08
C ARG A 113 -25.63 -7.84 -7.53
N ASN A 114 -24.50 -8.46 -7.88
CA ASN A 114 -23.81 -8.30 -9.16
C ASN A 114 -23.77 -9.56 -10.02
N GLY A 115 -24.73 -10.48 -9.84
CA GLY A 115 -24.80 -11.69 -10.66
C GLY A 115 -23.81 -12.79 -10.28
N GLY A 116 -23.33 -12.80 -9.03
CA GLY A 116 -22.50 -13.86 -8.45
C GLY A 116 -21.02 -13.55 -8.33
N ASP A 117 -20.53 -12.45 -8.91
CA ASP A 117 -19.11 -12.06 -8.84
C ASP A 117 -18.91 -10.78 -8.01
N PRO A 118 -18.18 -10.83 -6.89
CA PRO A 118 -17.81 -9.63 -6.13
C PRO A 118 -16.68 -8.80 -6.79
N ASN A 119 -16.10 -9.26 -7.90
CA ASN A 119 -14.95 -8.67 -8.59
C ASN A 119 -13.82 -8.37 -7.59
N ILE A 120 -13.35 -9.42 -6.92
CA ILE A 120 -12.26 -9.30 -5.96
C ILE A 120 -10.93 -9.19 -6.71
N ARG A 121 -10.16 -8.15 -6.44
CA ARG A 121 -8.84 -7.92 -7.06
C ARG A 121 -7.79 -7.59 -6.01
N PHE A 122 -6.53 -7.74 -6.39
CA PHE A 122 -5.43 -7.19 -5.61
C PHE A 122 -5.13 -5.75 -6.04
N GLY A 123 -4.66 -4.93 -5.09
CA GLY A 123 -4.19 -3.58 -5.37
C GLY A 123 -3.13 -3.09 -4.38
N TRP A 124 -2.27 -2.21 -4.87
CA TRP A 124 -1.16 -1.62 -4.12
C TRP A 124 -1.57 -0.30 -3.49
N TYR A 125 -1.40 -0.19 -2.18
CA TYR A 125 -1.46 1.07 -1.45
C TYR A 125 -0.04 1.55 -1.14
N GLY A 126 0.28 2.75 -1.59
CA GLY A 126 1.52 3.44 -1.21
C GLY A 126 1.29 4.30 0.03
N GLY A 127 2.17 4.22 1.01
CA GLY A 127 2.08 5.01 2.24
C GLY A 127 3.43 5.06 2.94
N PHE A 128 3.60 6.04 3.82
CA PHE A 128 4.78 6.04 4.70
C PHE A 128 4.63 4.94 5.76
N ARG A 129 5.77 4.55 6.35
CA ARG A 129 5.86 3.40 7.27
C ARG A 129 4.85 3.48 8.41
N GLU A 130 4.72 4.65 9.04
CA GLU A 130 3.81 4.87 10.17
C GLU A 130 2.33 4.84 9.75
N GLU A 131 2.00 5.30 8.53
CA GLU A 131 0.65 5.19 7.96
C GLU A 131 0.25 3.74 7.72
N ILE A 132 1.13 2.93 7.10
CA ILE A 132 0.88 1.50 6.88
C ILE A 132 0.72 0.77 8.20
N ARG A 133 1.56 1.08 9.21
CA ARG A 133 1.43 0.54 10.56
C ARG A 133 0.05 0.84 11.15
N ASP A 134 -0.39 2.10 11.08
CA ASP A 134 -1.66 2.52 11.65
C ASP A 134 -2.85 1.88 10.93
N ILE A 135 -2.78 1.71 9.60
CA ILE A 135 -3.78 0.98 8.80
C ILE A 135 -3.90 -0.46 9.27
N LEU A 136 -2.79 -1.15 9.52
CA LEU A 136 -2.80 -2.54 9.97
C LEU A 136 -3.41 -2.67 11.37
N CYS A 137 -3.08 -1.77 12.30
CA CYS A 137 -3.63 -1.76 13.65
C CYS A 137 -5.12 -1.40 13.67
N TYR A 138 -5.50 -0.31 12.99
CA TYR A 138 -6.76 0.40 13.26
C TYR A 138 -7.67 0.52 12.05
N GLY A 139 -7.26 0.02 10.89
CA GLY A 139 -7.95 0.23 9.61
C GLY A 139 -7.60 1.57 8.96
N PHE A 140 -8.12 1.75 7.75
CA PHE A 140 -8.04 3.01 7.04
C PHE A 140 -8.83 4.09 7.78
N ARG A 141 -8.29 5.29 7.78
CA ARG A 141 -8.88 6.47 8.41
C ARG A 141 -9.07 7.56 7.37
N ARG A 142 -10.07 8.41 7.62
CA ARG A 142 -10.30 9.61 6.83
C ARG A 142 -9.09 10.54 6.94
N LEU A 143 -8.54 10.93 5.80
CA LEU A 143 -7.50 11.94 5.72
C LEU A 143 -8.18 13.29 5.44
N GLU A 144 -8.34 14.10 6.49
CA GLU A 144 -8.76 15.49 6.33
C GLU A 144 -7.78 16.22 5.39
N ASN A 145 -8.30 16.93 4.39
CA ASN A 145 -7.54 17.73 3.42
C ASN A 145 -6.66 16.98 2.40
N SER A 146 -6.93 15.70 2.12
CA SER A 146 -6.32 15.06 0.95
C SER A 146 -6.93 15.65 -0.34
N SER A 147 -6.10 16.33 -1.15
CA SER A 147 -6.51 16.76 -2.49
C SER A 147 -6.76 15.50 -3.34
N SER A 148 -8.01 15.15 -3.55
CA SER A 148 -8.38 13.92 -4.24
C SER A 148 -8.64 14.19 -5.72
N SER A 149 -7.87 13.55 -6.60
CA SER A 149 -8.02 13.72 -8.05
C SER A 149 -9.27 13.05 -8.62
N TYR A 150 -9.86 12.08 -7.93
CA TYR A 150 -11.00 11.28 -8.41
C TYR A 150 -12.01 11.02 -7.27
N GLY A 151 -12.27 12.04 -6.45
CA GLY A 151 -13.21 11.93 -5.32
C GLY A 151 -12.61 11.42 -4.01
N ARG A 152 -13.39 11.52 -2.93
CA ARG A 152 -12.95 11.20 -1.57
C ARG A 152 -12.98 9.69 -1.33
N GLY A 153 -11.81 9.12 -1.07
CA GLY A 153 -11.65 7.68 -0.84
C GLY A 153 -10.18 7.28 -0.74
N VAL A 154 -9.97 5.98 -0.59
CA VAL A 154 -8.64 5.36 -0.57
C VAL A 154 -8.31 4.88 -1.98
N TYR A 155 -7.10 5.20 -2.43
CA TYR A 155 -6.64 4.93 -3.79
C TYR A 155 -5.71 3.74 -3.82
N PHE A 156 -5.95 2.81 -4.74
CA PHE A 156 -5.11 1.64 -4.96
C PHE A 156 -4.67 1.58 -6.40
N SER A 157 -3.39 1.30 -6.62
CA SER A 157 -2.89 1.00 -7.95
C SER A 157 -3.16 -0.47 -8.29
N PRO A 158 -3.58 -0.81 -9.51
CA PRO A 158 -3.65 -2.19 -9.96
C PRO A 158 -2.29 -2.91 -9.86
N VAL A 159 -2.30 -4.24 -9.77
CA VAL A 159 -1.07 -5.02 -9.56
C VAL A 159 -0.03 -4.88 -10.67
N ASN A 160 -0.48 -4.69 -11.90
CA ASN A 160 0.35 -4.43 -13.08
C ASN A 160 0.86 -2.98 -13.18
N ASN A 161 0.58 -2.14 -12.19
CA ASN A 161 0.96 -0.72 -12.19
C ASN A 161 1.28 -0.20 -10.77
N SER A 162 2.14 -0.91 -10.02
CA SER A 162 2.51 -0.58 -8.64
C SER A 162 3.18 0.80 -8.47
N ASN A 163 3.74 1.38 -9.55
CA ASN A 163 4.35 2.72 -9.52
C ASN A 163 3.34 3.89 -9.49
N ALA A 164 2.03 3.64 -9.68
CA ALA A 164 1.07 4.72 -9.87
C ALA A 164 0.75 5.53 -8.59
N SER A 165 1.18 5.06 -7.41
CA SER A 165 0.97 5.77 -6.14
C SER A 165 2.13 6.72 -5.84
N GLN A 166 1.89 8.03 -5.82
CA GLN A 166 2.91 9.02 -5.44
C GLN A 166 3.41 8.84 -3.99
N LYS A 167 2.67 8.15 -3.13
CA LYS A 167 3.08 7.89 -1.74
C LYS A 167 4.02 6.69 -1.62
N SER A 168 3.99 5.74 -2.57
CA SER A 168 4.85 4.54 -2.52
C SER A 168 6.33 4.85 -2.71
N ILE A 169 6.68 6.08 -3.10
CA ILE A 169 8.07 6.53 -3.29
C ILE A 169 8.64 7.28 -2.08
N ILE A 170 7.90 7.42 -0.98
CA ILE A 170 8.36 8.10 0.23
C ILE A 170 9.09 7.08 1.11
N ALA A 171 10.41 7.24 1.25
CA ALA A 171 11.21 6.41 2.15
C ALA A 171 11.10 6.88 3.60
N ASP A 172 11.30 5.95 4.50
CA ASP A 172 11.51 6.22 5.91
C ASP A 172 12.92 6.76 6.23
N SER A 173 13.21 6.90 7.52
CA SER A 173 14.50 7.35 8.07
C SER A 173 15.71 6.58 7.55
N ASP A 174 15.51 5.35 7.08
CA ASP A 174 16.56 4.41 6.72
C ASP A 174 16.65 4.22 5.20
N GLY A 175 15.93 5.06 4.45
CA GLY A 175 15.90 5.03 2.99
C GLY A 175 15.05 3.90 2.41
N VAL A 176 14.22 3.24 3.24
CA VAL A 176 13.35 2.13 2.82
C VAL A 176 11.94 2.65 2.54
N MET A 177 11.40 2.29 1.39
CA MET A 177 10.01 2.55 1.00
C MET A 177 9.13 1.35 1.31
N HIS A 178 7.86 1.61 1.56
CA HIS A 178 6.89 0.60 1.98
C HIS A 178 5.64 0.69 1.10
N VAL A 179 5.16 -0.45 0.63
CA VAL A 179 3.84 -0.58 0.01
C VAL A 179 3.06 -1.70 0.66
N LEU A 180 1.74 -1.56 0.63
CA LEU A 180 0.80 -2.51 1.17
C LEU A 180 0.00 -3.15 0.04
N LEU A 181 0.11 -4.46 -0.13
CA LEU A 181 -0.76 -5.25 -0.99
C LEU A 181 -2.05 -5.55 -0.27
N CYS A 182 -3.18 -5.19 -0.87
CA CYS A 182 -4.52 -5.42 -0.33
C CYS A 182 -5.36 -6.28 -1.28
N ARG A 183 -6.27 -7.07 -0.72
CA ARG A 183 -7.41 -7.65 -1.43
C ARG A 183 -8.57 -6.63 -1.39
N LEU A 184 -9.17 -6.38 -2.54
CA LEU A 184 -10.17 -5.34 -2.77
C LEU A 184 -11.45 -5.97 -3.30
N ILE A 185 -12.60 -5.62 -2.72
CA ILE A 185 -13.90 -5.90 -3.32
C ILE A 185 -14.22 -4.72 -4.22
N LEU A 186 -14.13 -4.90 -5.54
CA LEU A 186 -14.41 -3.80 -6.47
C LEU A 186 -15.87 -3.77 -6.89
N GLY A 187 -16.54 -4.92 -6.96
CA GLY A 187 -17.89 -5.04 -7.51
C GLY A 187 -18.03 -4.38 -8.89
N LYS A 188 -19.15 -3.70 -9.11
CA LYS A 188 -19.38 -2.89 -10.30
C LYS A 188 -18.63 -1.57 -10.17
N LEU A 189 -17.73 -1.32 -11.11
CA LEU A 189 -16.88 -0.13 -11.17
C LEU A 189 -17.63 1.06 -11.76
N GLU A 190 -17.47 2.22 -11.12
CA GLU A 190 -17.91 3.52 -11.61
C GLU A 190 -16.73 4.30 -12.20
N PRO A 191 -16.76 4.70 -13.48
CA PRO A 191 -15.73 5.58 -14.03
C PRO A 191 -15.83 6.98 -13.40
N ILE A 192 -14.78 7.41 -12.71
CA ILE A 192 -14.74 8.71 -12.06
C ILE A 192 -13.90 9.69 -12.89
N PRO A 193 -14.47 10.83 -13.32
CA PRO A 193 -13.70 11.86 -14.01
C PRO A 193 -12.64 12.50 -13.10
N PHE A 194 -11.50 12.89 -13.68
CA PHE A 194 -10.48 13.65 -12.98
C PHE A 194 -11.05 15.01 -12.49
N GLY A 195 -10.72 15.39 -11.26
CA GLY A 195 -11.21 16.59 -10.58
C GLY A 195 -12.51 16.41 -9.79
N SER A 196 -13.16 15.24 -9.89
CA SER A 196 -14.42 14.97 -9.17
C SER A 196 -14.26 15.05 -7.65
N GLN A 197 -15.31 15.51 -6.97
CA GLN A 197 -15.39 15.60 -5.49
C GLN A 197 -16.35 14.58 -4.87
N ILE A 198 -16.74 13.58 -5.67
CA ILE A 198 -17.66 12.49 -5.30
C ILE A 198 -17.07 11.70 -4.13
N ASP A 199 -17.85 11.44 -3.08
CA ASP A 199 -17.44 10.74 -1.86
C ASP A 199 -18.17 9.43 -1.61
N GLN A 200 -19.08 9.08 -2.52
CA GLN A 200 -19.92 7.89 -2.49
C GLN A 200 -20.35 7.55 -3.93
N PRO A 201 -20.79 6.32 -4.21
CA PRO A 201 -21.26 5.96 -5.55
C PRO A 201 -22.40 6.88 -6.02
N THR A 202 -22.44 7.23 -7.31
CA THR A 202 -23.52 8.07 -7.86
C THR A 202 -24.85 7.34 -7.98
N SER A 203 -24.81 6.00 -7.97
CA SER A 203 -25.98 5.11 -8.06
C SER A 203 -25.74 3.87 -7.19
N ALA A 204 -26.82 3.30 -6.68
CA ALA A 204 -26.78 2.11 -5.83
C ALA A 204 -26.25 0.86 -6.56
N GLU A 205 -26.12 0.91 -7.88
CA GLU A 205 -25.55 -0.17 -8.70
C GLU A 205 -24.02 -0.26 -8.60
N PHE A 206 -23.35 0.84 -8.25
CA PHE A 206 -21.89 0.90 -8.20
C PHE A 206 -21.37 0.56 -6.80
N ASN A 207 -20.15 0.03 -6.75
CA ASN A 207 -19.53 -0.45 -5.52
C ASN A 207 -18.17 0.21 -5.23
N SER A 208 -17.41 0.53 -6.28
CA SER A 208 -16.17 1.30 -6.17
C SER A 208 -15.92 2.13 -7.43
N GLY A 209 -15.01 3.10 -7.34
CA GLY A 209 -14.61 3.95 -8.46
C GLY A 209 -13.38 3.43 -9.21
N VAL A 210 -13.23 3.83 -10.47
CA VAL A 210 -12.03 3.62 -11.28
C VAL A 210 -11.76 4.85 -12.14
N ASP A 211 -10.49 5.14 -12.43
CA ASP A 211 -10.13 6.24 -13.32
C ASP A 211 -10.42 5.96 -14.80
N ASP A 212 -10.23 4.72 -15.24
CA ASP A 212 -10.53 4.25 -16.60
C ASP A 212 -10.96 2.78 -16.57
N LEU A 213 -12.05 2.43 -17.25
CA LEU A 213 -12.61 1.07 -17.25
C LEU A 213 -11.78 0.07 -18.08
N LEU A 214 -11.12 0.55 -19.13
CA LEU A 214 -10.39 -0.29 -20.08
C LEU A 214 -8.93 -0.49 -19.64
N SER A 215 -8.31 0.56 -19.12
CA SER A 215 -6.94 0.57 -18.62
C SER A 215 -6.87 1.23 -17.25
N PRO A 216 -7.37 0.56 -16.18
CA PRO A 216 -7.33 1.09 -14.83
C PRO A 216 -5.91 1.44 -14.42
N LYS A 217 -5.73 2.60 -13.81
CA LYS A 217 -4.49 2.94 -13.09
C LYS A 217 -4.76 3.22 -11.63
N ARG A 218 -6.03 3.46 -11.26
CA ARG A 218 -6.46 3.76 -9.90
C ARG A 218 -7.84 3.17 -9.64
N TYR A 219 -7.92 2.32 -8.62
CA TYR A 219 -9.19 2.00 -7.98
C TYR A 219 -9.42 2.96 -6.82
N ILE A 220 -10.66 3.39 -6.64
CA ILE A 220 -11.11 4.27 -5.55
C ILE A 220 -12.10 3.51 -4.69
N ILE A 221 -11.74 3.23 -3.44
CA ILE A 221 -12.69 2.71 -2.44
C ILE A 221 -13.16 3.90 -1.61
N TRP A 222 -14.45 4.24 -1.69
CA TRP A 222 -15.02 5.35 -0.94
C TRP A 222 -14.92 5.17 0.58
N GLU A 223 -14.88 6.28 1.31
CA GLU A 223 -14.68 6.30 2.76
C GLU A 223 -15.63 5.37 3.55
N PRO A 224 -16.94 5.26 3.22
CA PRO A 224 -17.84 4.37 3.96
C PRO A 224 -17.48 2.88 3.84
N TYR A 225 -16.72 2.49 2.81
CA TYR A 225 -16.43 1.09 2.48
C TYR A 225 -14.96 0.71 2.71
N MET A 226 -14.07 1.66 2.97
CA MET A 226 -12.61 1.43 3.03
C MET A 226 -12.17 0.37 4.06
N ASN A 227 -12.95 0.13 5.12
CA ASN A 227 -12.62 -0.86 6.16
C ASN A 227 -13.34 -2.20 6.00
N THR A 228 -14.23 -2.32 5.02
CA THR A 228 -14.99 -3.54 4.72
C THR A 228 -14.67 -4.09 3.34
N PHE A 229 -14.31 -3.23 2.39
CA PHE A 229 -13.96 -3.60 1.00
C PHE A 229 -12.47 -3.80 0.80
N VAL A 230 -11.65 -3.53 1.81
CA VAL A 230 -10.19 -3.64 1.75
C VAL A 230 -9.69 -4.56 2.84
N LEU A 231 -8.91 -5.57 2.46
CA LEU A 231 -8.20 -6.43 3.37
C LEU A 231 -6.69 -6.33 3.12
N PRO A 232 -5.92 -5.66 3.98
CA PRO A 232 -4.46 -5.64 3.93
C PRO A 232 -3.86 -7.05 4.03
N LEU A 233 -2.89 -7.43 3.19
CA LEU A 233 -2.32 -8.78 3.20
C LEU A 233 -0.80 -8.78 3.35
N PHE A 234 -0.08 -8.02 2.54
CA PHE A 234 1.38 -8.01 2.55
C PHE A 234 1.93 -6.61 2.63
N ILE A 235 3.04 -6.46 3.35
CA ILE A 235 3.92 -5.30 3.28
C ILE A 235 5.13 -5.69 2.44
N VAL A 236 5.42 -4.91 1.41
CA VAL A 236 6.68 -5.00 0.67
C VAL A 236 7.54 -3.80 1.05
N ALA A 237 8.68 -4.08 1.68
CA ALA A 237 9.72 -3.11 1.97
C ALA A 237 10.77 -3.18 0.86
N PHE A 238 11.10 -2.05 0.26
CA PHE A 238 12.02 -2.01 -0.88
C PHE A 238 12.86 -0.73 -0.90
N LYS A 239 13.99 -0.79 -1.61
CA LYS A 239 14.82 0.36 -1.96
C LYS A 239 14.75 0.57 -3.47
N ALA A 240 14.86 1.81 -3.92
CA ALA A 240 14.92 2.10 -5.35
C ALA A 240 15.93 3.20 -5.67
N ASN A 241 17.05 2.83 -6.30
CA ASN A 241 18.21 3.70 -6.44
C ASN A 241 17.97 4.88 -7.42
N SER A 242 17.19 4.66 -8.50
CA SER A 242 16.89 5.70 -9.50
C SER A 242 15.80 6.68 -9.05
N LEU A 243 14.88 6.25 -8.19
CA LEU A 243 13.86 7.14 -7.62
C LEU A 243 14.51 8.16 -6.67
N ILE A 244 15.61 7.82 -6.01
CA ILE A 244 16.32 8.73 -5.09
C ILE A 244 16.86 9.98 -5.80
N GLY A 245 17.33 9.87 -7.05
CA GLY A 245 17.78 11.02 -7.85
C GLY A 245 16.66 12.02 -8.17
N VAL A 246 15.53 11.53 -8.70
CA VAL A 246 14.32 12.34 -8.96
C VAL A 246 13.74 12.92 -7.65
N ARG A 247 13.89 12.20 -6.54
CA ARG A 247 13.46 12.62 -5.19
C ARG A 247 14.33 13.73 -4.61
N LYS A 248 15.65 13.72 -4.86
CA LYS A 248 16.54 14.83 -4.49
C LYS A 248 15.98 16.10 -5.13
N GLU A 249 15.80 16.12 -6.45
CA GLU A 249 15.34 17.31 -7.17
C GLU A 249 13.97 17.84 -6.70
N ARG A 250 12.99 16.95 -6.51
CA ARG A 250 11.64 17.33 -6.02
C ARG A 250 11.65 17.86 -4.59
N TRP A 251 12.38 17.23 -3.67
CA TRP A 251 12.46 17.70 -2.28
C TRP A 251 13.19 19.04 -2.20
N HIS A 252 14.23 19.26 -3.02
CA HIS A 252 14.87 20.57 -3.15
C HIS A 252 13.93 21.64 -3.68
N ALA A 253 13.12 21.33 -4.69
CA ALA A 253 12.14 22.27 -5.22
C ALA A 253 11.10 22.64 -4.15
N MET A 254 10.54 21.66 -3.45
CA MET A 254 9.58 21.89 -2.37
C MET A 254 10.18 22.67 -1.20
N MET A 255 11.39 22.29 -0.75
CA MET A 255 12.04 22.95 0.37
C MET A 255 12.48 24.38 0.01
N LYS A 256 12.89 24.64 -1.24
CA LYS A 256 13.10 26.01 -1.73
C LYS A 256 11.82 26.86 -1.64
N ILE A 257 10.66 26.28 -1.98
CA ILE A 257 9.36 26.96 -1.87
C ILE A 257 9.01 27.25 -0.41
N LEU A 258 9.22 26.28 0.48
CA LEU A 258 8.97 26.45 1.92
C LEU A 258 9.91 27.48 2.55
N MET A 259 11.21 27.41 2.27
CA MET A 259 12.22 28.36 2.77
C MET A 259 11.99 29.79 2.27
N LYS A 260 11.31 29.97 1.12
CA LYS A 260 10.88 31.29 0.62
C LYS A 260 9.67 31.84 1.39
N ASN A 261 8.82 30.99 1.94
CA ASN A 261 7.57 31.40 2.60
C ASN A 261 7.65 31.41 4.13
N PHE A 262 8.45 30.55 4.75
CA PHE A 262 8.65 30.48 6.20
C PHE A 262 9.10 31.80 6.86
N PRO A 263 9.91 32.67 6.24
CA PRO A 263 10.25 33.96 6.83
C PRO A 263 9.04 34.85 7.13
N LYS A 264 7.89 34.60 6.50
CA LYS A 264 6.64 35.32 6.77
C LYS A 264 5.97 34.91 8.08
N TYR A 265 6.34 33.76 8.63
CA TYR A 265 5.67 33.13 9.77
C TYR A 265 6.61 32.75 10.92
N LEU A 266 7.94 32.76 10.68
CA LEU A 266 8.94 32.32 11.64
C LEU A 266 9.97 33.41 11.91
N SER A 267 10.47 33.46 13.15
CA SER A 267 11.55 34.36 13.55
C SER A 267 12.88 33.97 12.89
N SER A 268 13.79 34.94 12.76
CA SER A 268 15.13 34.74 12.20
C SER A 268 15.92 33.61 12.89
N SER A 269 15.75 33.46 14.21
CA SER A 269 16.38 32.38 15.00
C SER A 269 15.85 30.99 14.63
N LYS A 270 14.53 30.86 14.44
CA LYS A 270 13.90 29.61 13.98
C LYS A 270 14.25 29.30 12.53
N MET A 271 14.32 30.33 11.68
CA MET A 271 14.78 30.20 10.30
C MET A 271 16.22 29.70 10.21
N ALA A 272 17.12 30.24 11.04
CA ALA A 272 18.51 29.80 11.11
C ALA A 272 18.63 28.34 11.56
N TYR A 273 17.81 27.93 12.53
CA TYR A 273 17.77 26.54 12.99
C TYR A 273 17.30 25.58 11.89
N ILE A 274 16.20 25.89 11.20
CA ILE A 274 15.68 25.06 10.09
C ILE A 274 16.70 24.94 8.97
N LYS A 275 17.37 26.06 8.62
CA LYS A 275 18.39 26.07 7.57
C LYS A 275 19.59 25.18 7.94
N LYS A 276 20.05 25.25 9.20
CA LYS A 276 21.10 24.37 9.70
C LYS A 276 20.71 22.89 9.62
N GLN A 277 19.50 22.53 10.07
CA GLN A 277 19.02 21.15 10.00
C GLN A 277 18.90 20.66 8.53
N HIS A 278 18.45 21.53 7.62
CA HIS A 278 18.39 21.22 6.20
C HIS A 278 19.78 20.93 5.62
N ASP A 279 20.76 21.78 5.91
CA ASP A 279 22.12 21.66 5.38
C ASP A 279 22.82 20.42 5.96
N ASP A 280 22.62 20.12 7.25
CA ASP A 280 23.13 18.90 7.91
C ASP A 280 22.52 17.62 7.32
N LEU A 281 21.23 17.64 6.98
CA LEU A 281 20.57 16.54 6.27
C LEU A 281 21.12 16.40 4.84
N TYR A 282 21.32 17.52 4.13
CA TYR A 282 21.80 17.51 2.75
C TYR A 282 23.21 16.92 2.59
N VAL A 283 24.10 17.18 3.56
CA VAL A 283 25.45 16.59 3.60
C VAL A 283 25.36 15.08 3.80
N LYS A 284 24.51 14.58 4.71
CA LYS A 284 24.32 13.14 4.94
C LYS A 284 23.74 12.35 3.77
N PHE A 285 23.09 13.02 2.81
CA PHE A 285 22.53 12.42 1.60
C PHE A 285 23.40 12.65 0.35
N SER A 286 24.61 13.19 0.51
CA SER A 286 25.54 13.46 -0.60
C SER A 286 26.82 12.60 -0.55
N ASP A 287 26.99 11.81 0.50
CA ASP A 287 27.97 10.71 0.64
C ASP A 287 27.26 9.35 0.53
#